data_AF-A0A9X7PLY2-F1
#
_entry.id   AF-A0A9X7PLY2-F1
#
_cell.length_a   1.000
_cell.length_b   1.000
_cell.length_c   1.000
_cell.angle_alpha   90.00
_cell.angle_beta   90.00
_cell.angle_gamma   90.00
#
_symmetry.space_group_name_H-M   'P 1'
#
loop_
_entity.id
_entity.type
_entity.pdbx_description
1 polymer ?
#
loop_
_entity_poly.entity_id
_entity_poly.type
_entity_poly.pdbx_seq_one_letter_code
_entity_poly.pdbx_strand_id
1 'polypeptide(L)'
;MSNLVYNEMLKIVRKKRLSVIAAIVAVLVVLFTYAQYKQVQEIQERLGTTDWRTQLQQQIIDAQNRLNSSSISEEWRKYLHIRLQQQQYYLEHDINPSAPGAPTFMRMFIENAIDLFLPLLMMVIAADLVSSEASIGTIKLLLTRPVKRGTILLSKYIALLLSISFILLMVALLSYLISGIVFGYQGWRLPLLTGFTINGEELNTEGVHLLPQWKYVLIELGLAWFVSIVVGTLTFMLSVLMRSTAAVMGIMLAALISGAILSNMVSSWESAKYLFMVNLRLTDYVNGTAPPIEGMTLGFSMTVLAVWGLAALVISFIVFTKRDVY
;
A
#
# COMPACT_ATOMS: atom_id res chain seq x y z
N MET A 1 -30.04 10.19 0.66
CA MET A 1 -28.67 9.77 1.05
C MET A 1 -27.57 10.53 0.31
N SER A 2 -27.71 10.76 -1.01
CA SER A 2 -26.76 11.57 -1.81
C SER A 2 -26.40 12.92 -1.17
N ASN A 3 -27.38 13.69 -0.70
CA ASN A 3 -27.14 14.99 -0.06
C ASN A 3 -26.32 14.89 1.25
N LEU A 4 -26.43 13.79 2.00
CA LEU A 4 -25.62 13.57 3.21
C LEU A 4 -24.17 13.29 2.84
N VAL A 5 -23.94 12.42 1.85
CA VAL A 5 -22.59 12.12 1.34
C VAL A 5 -21.95 13.38 0.75
N TYR A 6 -22.70 14.17 -0.02
CA TYR A 6 -22.23 15.43 -0.58
C TYR A 6 -21.79 16.40 0.53
N ASN A 7 -22.58 16.54 1.60
CA ASN A 7 -22.23 17.40 2.72
C ASN A 7 -20.95 16.93 3.44
N GLU A 8 -20.79 15.62 3.65
CA GLU A 8 -19.57 15.08 4.26
C GLU A 8 -18.35 15.30 3.37
N MET A 9 -18.45 15.06 2.05
CA MET A 9 -17.37 15.35 1.10
C MET A 9 -16.99 16.83 1.08
N LEU A 10 -17.99 17.72 1.08
CA LEU A 10 -17.78 19.15 1.10
C LEU A 10 -17.09 19.62 2.39
N LYS A 11 -17.39 19.01 3.55
CA LYS A 11 -16.65 19.26 4.80
C LYS A 11 -15.17 18.86 4.66
N ILE A 12 -14.88 17.68 4.10
CA ILE A 12 -13.51 17.18 3.92
C ILE A 12 -12.71 18.14 3.03
N VAL A 13 -13.30 18.57 1.91
CA VAL A 13 -12.68 19.52 0.96
C VAL A 13 -12.47 20.88 1.61
N ARG A 14 -13.48 21.43 2.30
CA ARG A 14 -13.38 22.75 2.95
C ARG A 14 -12.33 22.81 4.07
N LYS A 15 -12.08 21.70 4.76
CA LYS A 15 -10.99 21.59 5.75
C LYS A 15 -9.59 21.61 5.11
N LYS A 16 -9.47 21.74 3.78
CA LYS A 16 -8.20 21.75 3.00
C LYS A 16 -7.32 20.51 3.18
N ARG A 17 -7.82 19.44 3.82
CA ARG A 17 -7.03 18.23 4.13
C ARG A 17 -6.59 17.50 2.87
N LEU A 18 -7.47 17.40 1.88
CA LEU A 18 -7.11 16.82 0.59
C LEU A 18 -6.03 17.65 -0.12
N SER A 19 -6.04 18.98 0.03
CA SER A 19 -4.98 19.85 -0.50
C SER A 19 -3.66 19.73 0.26
N VAL A 20 -3.70 19.47 1.57
CA VAL A 20 -2.48 19.18 2.36
C VAL A 20 -1.91 17.81 1.97
N ILE A 21 -2.74 16.77 1.86
CA ILE A 21 -2.33 15.45 1.38
C ILE A 21 -1.76 15.55 -0.03
N ALA A 22 -2.42 16.28 -0.92
CA ALA A 22 -1.92 16.59 -2.25
C ALA A 22 -0.50 17.15 -2.24
N ALA A 23 -0.26 18.16 -1.40
CA ALA A 23 1.05 18.79 -1.28
C ALA A 23 2.10 17.82 -0.72
N ILE A 24 1.75 17.04 0.32
CA ILE A 24 2.65 16.03 0.89
C ILE A 24 3.01 14.97 -0.16
N VAL A 25 2.02 14.46 -0.89
CA VAL A 25 2.23 13.49 -1.97
C VAL A 25 3.12 14.10 -3.06
N ALA A 26 2.86 15.34 -3.49
CA ALA A 26 3.68 16.00 -4.50
C ALA A 26 5.14 16.13 -4.06
N VAL A 27 5.38 16.59 -2.82
CA VAL A 27 6.73 16.70 -2.25
C VAL A 27 7.43 15.33 -2.19
N LEU A 28 6.74 14.31 -1.70
CA LEU A 28 7.32 12.97 -1.59
C LEU A 28 7.60 12.35 -2.97
N VAL A 29 6.70 12.52 -3.94
CA VAL A 29 6.93 12.06 -5.31
C VAL A 29 8.15 12.77 -5.92
N VAL A 30 8.33 14.08 -5.72
CA VAL A 30 9.52 14.81 -6.17
C VAL A 30 10.79 14.25 -5.51
N LEU A 31 10.76 14.04 -4.19
CA LEU A 31 11.90 13.48 -3.45
C LEU A 31 12.26 12.07 -3.92
N PHE A 32 11.27 11.19 -4.09
CA PHE A 32 11.48 9.83 -4.60
C PHE A 32 11.97 9.84 -6.05
N THR A 33 11.42 10.70 -6.90
CA THR A 33 11.88 10.89 -8.30
C THR A 33 13.34 11.30 -8.33
N TYR A 34 13.72 12.28 -7.51
CA TYR A 34 15.11 12.73 -7.40
C TYR A 34 16.04 11.64 -6.84
N ALA A 35 15.62 10.93 -5.79
CA ALA A 35 16.37 9.84 -5.19
C ALA A 35 16.64 8.71 -6.21
N GLN A 36 15.61 8.31 -6.95
CA GLN A 36 15.74 7.29 -7.99
C GLN A 36 16.63 7.77 -9.15
N TYR A 37 16.50 9.04 -9.58
CA TYR A 37 17.36 9.61 -10.61
C TYR A 37 18.84 9.57 -10.17
N LYS A 38 19.12 10.00 -8.94
CA LYS A 38 20.47 9.98 -8.38
C LYS A 38 21.03 8.56 -8.25
N GLN A 39 20.19 7.61 -7.84
CA GLN A 39 20.58 6.19 -7.75
C GLN A 39 20.96 5.62 -9.12
N VAL A 40 20.19 5.93 -10.17
CA VAL A 40 20.50 5.49 -11.54
C VAL A 40 21.82 6.11 -12.02
N GLN A 41 22.04 7.39 -11.74
CA GLN A 41 23.29 8.08 -12.10
C GLN A 41 24.51 7.45 -11.40
N GLU A 42 24.41 7.17 -10.10
CA GLU A 42 25.50 6.56 -9.33
C GLU A 42 25.82 5.14 -9.84
N ILE A 43 24.81 4.36 -10.21
CA ILE A 43 24.99 3.03 -10.81
C ILE A 43 25.71 3.15 -12.17
N GLN A 44 25.33 4.11 -13.00
CA GLN A 44 25.98 4.36 -14.29
C GLN A 44 27.44 4.79 -14.13
N GLU A 45 27.73 5.67 -13.16
CA GLU A 45 29.10 6.12 -12.86
C GLU A 45 29.98 4.96 -12.35
N ARG A 46 29.44 4.08 -11.50
CA ARG A 46 30.17 2.91 -10.98
C ARG A 46 30.45 1.85 -12.06
N LEU A 47 29.50 1.62 -12.96
CA LEU A 47 29.59 0.54 -13.96
C LEU A 47 30.17 1.01 -15.29
N GLY A 48 30.30 2.32 -15.51
CA GLY A 48 30.77 2.92 -16.76
C GLY A 48 29.90 2.58 -17.98
N THR A 49 28.70 2.03 -17.78
CA THR A 49 27.81 1.54 -18.83
C THR A 49 26.35 1.89 -18.54
N THR A 50 25.60 2.15 -19.60
CA THR A 50 24.13 2.35 -19.54
C THR A 50 23.35 1.07 -19.83
N ASP A 51 24.04 -0.03 -20.12
CA ASP A 51 23.40 -1.31 -20.43
C ASP A 51 22.79 -1.92 -19.17
N TRP A 52 21.47 -2.12 -19.21
CA TRP A 52 20.71 -2.71 -18.12
C TRP A 52 21.11 -4.16 -17.86
N ARG A 53 21.63 -4.87 -18.88
CA ARG A 53 22.13 -6.26 -18.72
C ARG A 53 23.34 -6.30 -17.79
N THR A 54 24.28 -5.38 -17.97
CA THR A 54 25.47 -5.25 -17.10
C THR A 54 25.05 -4.92 -15.67
N GLN A 55 24.08 -4.02 -15.50
CA GLN A 55 23.52 -3.70 -14.18
C GLN A 55 22.88 -4.92 -13.51
N LEU A 56 22.08 -5.68 -14.26
CA LEU A 56 21.40 -6.87 -13.75
C LEU A 56 22.40 -7.99 -13.43
N GLN A 57 23.40 -8.20 -14.27
CA GLN A 57 24.49 -9.16 -14.02
C GLN A 57 25.27 -8.81 -12.75
N GLN A 58 25.58 -7.53 -12.54
CA GLN A 58 26.21 -7.10 -11.29
C GLN A 58 25.33 -7.40 -10.07
N GLN A 59 24.01 -7.15 -10.17
CA GLN A 59 23.07 -7.47 -9.09
C GLN A 59 23.02 -8.98 -8.79
N ILE A 60 23.09 -9.83 -9.82
CA ILE A 60 23.16 -11.29 -9.66
C ILE A 60 24.45 -11.71 -8.95
N ILE A 61 25.60 -11.15 -9.37
CA ILE A 61 26.90 -11.43 -8.74
C ILE A 61 26.88 -11.00 -7.26
N ASP A 62 26.38 -9.80 -6.97
CA ASP A 62 26.28 -9.29 -5.60
C ASP A 62 25.36 -10.15 -4.73
N ALA A 63 24.23 -10.62 -5.29
CA ALA A 63 23.30 -11.53 -4.61
C ALA A 63 23.94 -12.90 -4.34
N GLN A 64 24.67 -13.45 -5.31
CA GLN A 64 25.37 -14.73 -5.17
C GLN A 64 26.51 -14.66 -4.15
N ASN A 65 27.27 -13.56 -4.12
CA ASN A 65 28.30 -13.31 -3.12
C ASN A 65 27.70 -13.25 -1.70
N ARG A 66 26.52 -12.65 -1.54
CA ARG A 66 25.79 -12.63 -0.25
C ARG A 66 25.31 -14.02 0.16
N LEU A 67 24.82 -14.82 -0.78
CA LEU A 67 24.40 -16.21 -0.53
C LEU A 67 25.54 -17.09 -0.02
N ASN A 68 26.75 -16.89 -0.55
CA ASN A 68 27.96 -17.61 -0.16
C ASN A 68 28.53 -17.17 1.20
N SER A 69 28.09 -16.03 1.74
CA SER A 69 28.51 -15.58 3.07
C SER A 69 27.84 -16.44 4.16
N SER A 70 28.63 -16.92 5.13
CA SER A 70 28.20 -17.93 6.12
C SER A 70 27.24 -17.41 7.21
N SER A 71 26.88 -16.14 7.21
CA SER A 71 26.17 -15.47 8.32
C SER A 71 24.80 -14.91 7.92
N ILE A 72 24.12 -15.53 6.97
CA ILE A 72 22.75 -15.14 6.58
C ILE A 72 21.71 -16.08 7.21
N SER A 73 20.57 -15.52 7.64
CA SER A 73 19.43 -16.33 8.09
C SER A 73 18.88 -17.17 6.93
N GLU A 74 18.29 -18.31 7.26
CA GLU A 74 17.73 -19.25 6.27
C GLU A 74 16.65 -18.62 5.39
N GLU A 75 15.82 -17.75 5.97
CA GLU A 75 14.81 -16.98 5.24
C GLU A 75 15.40 -15.95 4.29
N TRP A 76 16.46 -15.25 4.74
CA TRP A 76 17.14 -14.29 3.88
C TRP A 76 17.85 -15.01 2.73
N ARG A 77 18.39 -16.21 2.98
CA ARG A 77 18.91 -17.11 1.94
C ARG A 77 17.80 -17.49 0.95
N LYS A 78 16.62 -17.89 1.42
CA LYS A 78 15.47 -18.22 0.57
C LYS A 78 15.02 -17.02 -0.28
N TYR A 79 14.89 -15.85 0.33
CA TYR A 79 14.56 -14.59 -0.36
C TYR A 79 15.60 -14.25 -1.45
N LEU A 80 16.89 -14.37 -1.14
CA LEU A 80 17.98 -14.12 -2.09
C LEU A 80 18.00 -15.15 -3.23
N HIS A 81 17.74 -16.43 -2.95
CA HIS A 81 17.62 -17.47 -3.98
C HIS A 81 16.48 -17.16 -4.95
N ILE A 82 15.29 -16.87 -4.44
CA ILE A 82 14.13 -16.49 -5.25
C ILE A 82 14.44 -15.25 -6.08
N ARG A 83 14.99 -14.21 -5.47
CA ARG A 83 15.35 -12.98 -6.19
C ARG A 83 16.38 -13.24 -7.29
N LEU A 84 17.36 -14.10 -7.05
CA LEU A 84 18.38 -14.46 -8.04
C LEU A 84 17.77 -15.23 -9.21
N GLN A 85 16.90 -16.20 -8.96
CA GLN A 85 16.17 -16.91 -10.01
C GLN A 85 15.30 -15.96 -10.85
N GLN A 86 14.60 -15.01 -10.22
CA GLN A 86 13.84 -13.98 -10.94
C GLN A 86 14.76 -13.15 -11.85
N GLN A 87 15.87 -12.63 -11.32
CA GLN A 87 16.81 -11.80 -12.08
C GLN A 87 17.44 -12.55 -13.26
N GLN A 88 17.79 -13.83 -13.07
CA GLN A 88 18.25 -14.70 -14.15
C GLN A 88 17.18 -14.86 -15.22
N TYR A 89 15.94 -15.11 -14.83
CA TYR A 89 14.82 -15.26 -15.77
C TYR A 89 14.61 -13.97 -16.59
N TYR A 90 14.68 -12.79 -15.96
CA TYR A 90 14.63 -11.50 -16.67
C TYR A 90 15.75 -11.35 -17.71
N LEU A 91 16.96 -11.79 -17.37
CA LEU A 91 18.12 -11.73 -18.27
C LEU A 91 17.98 -12.70 -19.44
N GLU A 92 17.51 -13.94 -19.19
CA GLU A 92 17.31 -14.97 -20.20
C GLU A 92 16.22 -14.60 -21.22
N HIS A 93 15.17 -13.94 -20.77
CA HIS A 93 14.03 -13.53 -21.61
C HIS A 93 14.20 -12.14 -22.22
N ASP A 94 15.34 -11.49 -22.01
CA ASP A 94 15.67 -10.15 -22.50
C ASP A 94 14.66 -9.05 -22.10
N ILE A 95 14.14 -9.15 -20.88
CA ILE A 95 13.15 -8.20 -20.34
C ILE A 95 13.85 -7.28 -19.33
N ASN A 96 13.81 -5.97 -19.57
CA ASN A 96 14.36 -4.99 -18.65
C ASN A 96 13.37 -4.65 -17.52
N PRO A 97 13.59 -5.11 -16.27
CA PRO A 97 12.69 -4.81 -15.15
C PRO A 97 12.78 -3.35 -14.68
N SER A 98 13.89 -2.67 -14.99
CA SER A 98 14.23 -1.32 -14.54
C SER A 98 14.14 -0.30 -15.67
N ALA A 99 13.36 -0.60 -16.71
CA ALA A 99 13.21 0.27 -17.86
C ALA A 99 12.75 1.68 -17.42
N PRO A 100 13.48 2.74 -17.83
CA PRO A 100 13.16 4.10 -17.43
C PRO A 100 11.80 4.51 -17.99
N GLY A 101 10.95 5.06 -17.13
CA GLY A 101 9.65 5.58 -17.52
C GLY A 101 8.72 5.86 -16.34
N ALA A 102 7.77 6.77 -16.55
CA ALA A 102 6.75 7.12 -15.57
C ALA A 102 5.92 5.92 -15.07
N PRO A 103 5.53 4.94 -15.91
CA PRO A 103 4.81 3.76 -15.44
C PRO A 103 5.65 2.87 -14.51
N THR A 104 6.96 2.80 -14.73
CA THR A 104 7.89 2.03 -13.89
C THR A 104 8.08 2.72 -12.55
N PHE A 105 8.24 4.04 -12.56
CA PHE A 105 8.28 4.84 -11.33
C PHE A 105 7.00 4.68 -10.53
N MET A 106 5.83 4.83 -11.16
CA MET A 106 4.54 4.72 -10.48
C MET A 106 4.35 3.35 -9.82
N ARG A 107 4.68 2.26 -10.52
CA ARG A 107 4.73 0.90 -9.94
C ARG A 107 5.59 0.87 -8.68
N MET A 108 6.87 1.22 -8.81
CA MET A 108 7.82 1.19 -7.68
C MET A 108 7.36 2.09 -6.54
N PHE A 109 6.78 3.25 -6.83
CA PHE A 109 6.25 4.15 -5.83
C PHE A 109 5.09 3.50 -5.06
N ILE A 110 4.14 2.86 -5.74
CA ILE A 110 3.01 2.16 -5.11
C ILE A 110 3.49 0.98 -4.28
N GLU A 111 4.39 0.16 -4.80
CA GLU A 111 4.99 -0.99 -4.10
C GLU A 111 5.66 -0.58 -2.79
N ASN A 112 6.39 0.54 -2.78
CA ASN A 112 7.03 1.06 -1.57
C ASN A 112 6.04 1.80 -0.65
N ALA A 113 5.00 2.40 -1.22
CA ALA A 113 4.04 3.20 -0.48
C ALA A 113 2.96 2.37 0.23
N ILE A 114 2.65 1.17 -0.24
CA ILE A 114 1.53 0.35 0.24
C ILE A 114 1.66 -0.06 1.70
N ASP A 115 2.88 -0.28 2.19
CA ASP A 115 3.14 -0.81 3.53
C ASP A 115 2.83 0.20 4.64
N LEU A 116 3.22 1.47 4.42
CA LEU A 116 3.13 2.49 5.46
C LEU A 116 2.57 3.82 4.95
N PHE A 117 3.06 4.33 3.82
CA PHE A 117 2.70 5.68 3.36
C PHE A 117 1.21 5.81 3.02
N LEU A 118 0.66 4.91 2.18
CA LEU A 118 -0.76 4.93 1.85
C LEU A 118 -1.64 4.71 3.09
N PRO A 119 -1.39 3.69 3.94
CA PRO A 119 -2.09 3.53 5.22
C PRO A 119 -2.12 4.79 6.09
N LEU A 120 -1.01 5.54 6.19
CA LEU A 120 -0.94 6.79 6.95
C LEU A 120 -1.85 7.87 6.37
N LEU A 121 -1.89 8.04 5.05
CA LEU A 121 -2.80 9.01 4.41
C LEU A 121 -4.27 8.67 4.70
N MET A 122 -4.63 7.38 4.63
CA MET A 122 -5.99 6.93 4.91
C MET A 122 -6.35 7.12 6.37
N MET A 123 -5.40 6.88 7.27
CA MET A 123 -5.57 7.09 8.70
C MET A 123 -5.92 8.55 9.02
N VAL A 124 -5.19 9.51 8.45
CA VAL A 124 -5.41 10.95 8.71
C VAL A 124 -6.82 11.39 8.32
N ILE A 125 -7.37 10.87 7.22
CA ILE A 125 -8.73 11.22 6.78
C ILE A 125 -9.79 10.49 7.60
N ALA A 126 -9.60 9.19 7.84
CA ALA A 126 -10.55 8.37 8.58
C ALA A 126 -10.65 8.77 10.06
N ALA A 127 -9.53 9.11 10.69
CA ALA A 127 -9.48 9.49 12.10
C ALA A 127 -10.37 10.71 12.37
N ASP A 128 -10.30 11.72 11.52
CA ASP A 128 -11.05 12.98 11.71
C ASP A 128 -12.53 12.91 11.33
N LEU A 129 -12.98 11.87 10.63
CA LEU A 129 -14.32 11.85 10.02
C LEU A 129 -15.45 11.70 11.05
N VAL A 130 -15.20 11.00 12.16
CA VAL A 130 -16.15 10.84 13.29
C VAL A 130 -15.62 11.52 14.55
N SER A 131 -14.37 11.27 14.93
CA SER A 131 -13.83 11.74 16.21
C SER A 131 -13.68 13.27 16.30
N SER A 132 -13.49 14.00 15.19
CA SER A 132 -13.44 15.47 15.23
C SER A 132 -14.80 16.09 15.57
N GLU A 133 -15.90 15.46 15.16
CA GLU A 133 -17.26 15.91 15.51
C GLU A 133 -17.64 15.48 16.94
N ALA A 134 -17.12 14.34 17.40
CA ALA A 134 -17.29 13.89 18.79
C ALA A 134 -16.59 14.85 19.77
N SER A 135 -15.38 15.29 19.44
CA SER A 135 -14.60 16.21 20.26
C SER A 135 -15.21 17.62 20.33
N ILE A 136 -15.81 18.11 19.24
CA ILE A 136 -16.40 19.46 19.18
C ILE A 136 -17.84 19.47 19.71
N GLY A 137 -18.45 18.30 19.95
CA GLY A 137 -19.83 18.17 20.42
C GLY A 137 -20.90 18.37 19.33
N THR A 138 -20.50 18.61 18.08
CA THR A 138 -21.41 18.78 16.93
C THR A 138 -22.16 17.52 16.55
N ILE A 139 -21.72 16.34 17.02
CA ILE A 139 -22.51 15.10 16.94
C ILE A 139 -23.91 15.30 17.55
N LYS A 140 -24.03 16.06 18.65
CA LYS A 140 -25.32 16.31 19.31
C LYS A 140 -26.29 17.09 18.41
N LEU A 141 -25.78 18.05 17.64
CA LEU A 141 -26.58 18.85 16.68
C LEU A 141 -27.01 18.05 15.44
N LEU A 142 -26.27 16.99 15.08
CA LEU A 142 -26.65 16.10 13.98
C LEU A 142 -27.74 15.10 14.40
N LEU A 143 -27.76 14.72 15.68
CA LEU A 143 -28.71 13.75 16.24
C LEU A 143 -30.10 14.34 16.54
N THR A 144 -30.27 15.66 16.48
CA THR A 144 -31.60 16.31 16.59
C THR A 144 -32.38 16.32 15.28
N ARG A 145 -31.76 15.92 14.16
CA ARG A 145 -32.44 15.76 12.87
C ARG A 145 -33.14 14.40 12.80
N PRO A 146 -34.32 14.28 12.13
CA PRO A 146 -35.09 13.04 12.04
C PRO A 146 -34.47 12.06 11.02
N VAL A 147 -33.21 11.69 11.21
CA VAL A 147 -32.46 10.76 10.35
C VAL A 147 -31.96 9.61 11.19
N LYS A 148 -32.16 8.36 10.72
CA LYS A 148 -31.68 7.16 11.42
C LYS A 148 -30.16 7.22 11.60
N ARG A 149 -29.66 6.91 12.81
CA ARG A 149 -28.23 6.96 13.17
C ARG A 149 -27.35 6.15 12.21
N GLY A 150 -27.80 4.95 11.83
CA GLY A 150 -27.10 4.11 10.85
C GLY A 150 -26.95 4.75 9.46
N THR A 151 -27.93 5.54 9.01
CA THR A 151 -27.86 6.26 7.73
C THR A 151 -26.81 7.38 7.76
N ILE A 152 -26.63 8.03 8.92
CA ILE A 152 -25.58 9.05 9.12
C ILE A 152 -24.20 8.39 9.05
N LEU A 153 -23.99 7.31 9.79
CA LEU A 153 -22.72 6.57 9.77
C LEU A 153 -22.41 6.02 8.37
N LEU A 154 -23.42 5.50 7.67
CA LEU A 154 -23.26 5.01 6.30
C LEU A 154 -22.88 6.12 5.33
N SER A 155 -23.47 7.33 5.43
CA SER A 155 -23.04 8.45 4.58
C SER A 155 -21.58 8.86 4.83
N LYS A 156 -21.13 8.77 6.08
CA LYS A 156 -19.74 9.02 6.49
C LYS A 156 -18.80 7.95 5.92
N TYR A 157 -19.19 6.69 6.00
CA TYR A 157 -18.41 5.59 5.41
C TYR A 157 -18.30 5.71 3.89
N ILE A 158 -19.39 6.06 3.18
CA ILE A 158 -19.35 6.29 1.74
C ILE A 158 -18.43 7.48 1.40
N ALA A 159 -18.49 8.57 2.15
CA ALA A 159 -17.58 9.70 1.96
C ALA A 159 -16.11 9.32 2.20
N LEU A 160 -15.84 8.43 3.16
CA LEU A 160 -14.51 7.86 3.37
C LEU A 160 -14.06 7.05 2.15
N LEU A 161 -14.88 6.12 1.65
CA LEU A 161 -14.56 5.32 0.46
C LEU A 161 -14.26 6.20 -0.77
N LEU A 162 -15.08 7.23 -1.02
CA LEU A 162 -14.85 8.18 -2.10
C LEU A 162 -13.55 8.97 -1.90
N SER A 163 -13.24 9.36 -0.67
CA SER A 163 -12.00 10.06 -0.34
C SER A 163 -10.78 9.18 -0.56
N ILE A 164 -10.83 7.89 -0.17
CA ILE A 164 -9.77 6.91 -0.40
C ILE A 164 -9.52 6.74 -1.90
N SER A 165 -10.58 6.52 -2.68
CA SER A 165 -10.49 6.41 -4.15
C SER A 165 -9.87 7.66 -4.77
N PHE A 166 -10.29 8.85 -4.33
CA PHE A 166 -9.76 10.11 -4.83
C PHE A 166 -8.27 10.30 -4.48
N ILE A 167 -7.86 9.98 -3.25
CA ILE A 167 -6.44 10.08 -2.83
C ILE A 167 -5.57 9.13 -3.65
N LEU A 168 -6.01 7.89 -3.87
CA LEU A 168 -5.23 6.96 -4.69
C LEU A 168 -5.13 7.39 -6.15
N LEU A 169 -6.21 7.86 -6.74
CA LEU A 169 -6.17 8.45 -8.08
C LEU A 169 -5.22 9.64 -8.14
N MET A 170 -5.21 10.46 -7.09
CA MET A 170 -4.30 11.60 -6.99
C MET A 170 -2.83 11.16 -6.87
N VAL A 171 -2.55 10.15 -6.05
CA VAL A 171 -1.20 9.56 -5.93
C VAL A 171 -0.73 9.02 -7.28
N ALA A 172 -1.58 8.25 -7.97
CA ALA A 172 -1.27 7.74 -9.30
C ALA A 172 -1.00 8.87 -10.30
N LEU A 173 -1.87 9.89 -10.34
CA LEU A 173 -1.74 11.03 -11.25
C LEU A 173 -0.47 11.84 -10.98
N LEU A 174 -0.21 12.21 -9.73
CA LEU A 174 0.99 12.98 -9.36
C LEU A 174 2.27 12.19 -9.61
N SER A 175 2.28 10.91 -9.25
CA SER A 175 3.43 10.03 -9.52
C SER A 175 3.72 9.96 -11.02
N TYR A 176 2.70 9.82 -11.86
CA TYR A 176 2.85 9.78 -13.31
C TYR A 176 3.33 11.12 -13.91
N LEU A 177 2.70 12.24 -13.53
CA LEU A 177 3.04 13.57 -14.08
C LEU A 177 4.44 14.02 -13.69
N ILE A 178 4.82 13.88 -12.41
CA ILE A 178 6.11 14.35 -11.92
C ILE A 178 7.24 13.45 -12.45
N SER A 179 7.07 12.13 -12.38
CA SER A 179 8.10 11.20 -12.85
C SER A 179 8.26 11.23 -14.37
N GLY A 180 7.19 11.49 -15.13
CA GLY A 180 7.26 11.60 -16.59
C GLY A 180 8.03 12.81 -17.10
N ILE A 181 8.15 13.88 -16.31
CA ILE A 181 9.02 15.02 -16.64
C ILE A 181 10.50 14.62 -16.58
N VAL A 182 10.87 13.71 -15.66
CA VAL A 182 12.27 13.31 -15.43
C VAL A 182 12.66 12.08 -16.23
N PHE A 183 11.84 11.04 -16.23
CA PHE A 183 12.13 9.73 -16.85
C PHE A 183 11.42 9.51 -18.19
N GLY A 184 10.52 10.41 -18.60
CA GLY A 184 9.70 10.26 -19.79
C GLY A 184 8.42 9.45 -19.58
N TYR A 185 7.47 9.58 -20.51
CA TYR A 185 6.13 8.95 -20.44
C TYR A 185 6.02 7.60 -21.18
N GLN A 186 7.14 7.04 -21.60
CA GLN A 186 7.18 5.76 -22.30
C GLN A 186 7.13 4.59 -21.30
N GLY A 187 6.84 3.38 -21.78
CA GLY A 187 6.92 2.16 -20.97
C GLY A 187 5.60 1.41 -20.75
N TRP A 188 4.44 2.01 -21.01
CA TRP A 188 3.13 1.36 -20.72
C TRP A 188 2.90 -0.03 -21.32
N ARG A 189 3.56 -0.35 -22.43
CA ARG A 189 3.46 -1.65 -23.14
C ARG A 189 4.64 -2.59 -22.89
N LEU A 190 5.56 -2.21 -22.02
CA LEU A 190 6.68 -3.08 -21.67
C LEU A 190 6.15 -4.38 -21.06
N PRO A 191 6.63 -5.54 -21.51
CA PRO A 191 6.27 -6.80 -20.91
C PRO A 191 6.91 -6.88 -19.52
N LEU A 192 6.10 -7.15 -18.51
CA LEU A 192 6.56 -7.47 -17.16
C LEU A 192 6.24 -8.93 -16.87
N LEU A 193 7.14 -9.59 -16.14
CA LEU A 193 6.95 -10.96 -15.73
C LEU A 193 6.17 -10.98 -14.42
N THR A 194 5.06 -11.71 -14.41
CA THR A 194 4.21 -11.89 -13.24
C THR A 194 3.73 -13.33 -13.12
N GLY A 195 3.34 -13.74 -11.91
CA GLY A 195 2.82 -15.09 -11.67
C GLY A 195 3.88 -16.07 -11.20
N PHE A 196 5.03 -15.57 -10.73
CA PHE A 196 5.96 -16.37 -9.93
C PHE A 196 5.22 -16.85 -8.68
N THR A 197 5.08 -18.17 -8.56
CA THR A 197 4.54 -18.80 -7.36
C THR A 197 5.67 -19.53 -6.66
N ILE A 198 5.71 -19.47 -5.34
CA ILE A 198 6.80 -20.03 -4.55
C ILE A 198 6.33 -21.36 -3.99
N ASN A 199 6.99 -22.45 -4.37
CA ASN A 199 6.79 -23.78 -3.81
C ASN A 199 8.08 -24.17 -3.07
N GLY A 200 8.13 -23.91 -1.76
CA GLY A 200 9.34 -24.17 -0.98
C GLY A 200 10.48 -23.21 -1.36
N GLU A 201 11.65 -23.74 -1.71
CA GLU A 201 12.84 -22.95 -2.11
C GLU A 201 12.92 -22.65 -3.61
N GLU A 202 12.01 -23.21 -4.42
CA GLU A 202 12.01 -23.05 -5.87
C GLU A 202 10.88 -22.14 -6.34
N LEU A 203 11.21 -21.27 -7.30
CA LEU A 203 10.22 -20.56 -8.09
C LEU A 203 9.54 -21.52 -9.05
N ASN A 204 8.24 -21.75 -8.84
CA ASN A 204 7.42 -22.35 -9.87
C ASN A 204 7.13 -21.30 -10.96
N THR A 205 7.72 -21.54 -12.13
CA THR A 205 7.60 -20.70 -13.33
C THR A 205 6.42 -21.08 -14.23
N GLU A 206 5.66 -22.14 -13.91
CA GLU A 206 4.55 -22.64 -14.74
C GLU A 206 3.40 -21.62 -14.90
N GLY A 207 3.28 -20.68 -13.96
CA GLY A 207 2.28 -19.59 -13.99
C GLY A 207 2.79 -18.26 -14.53
N VAL A 208 4.07 -18.18 -14.94
CA VAL A 208 4.70 -16.92 -15.36
C VAL A 208 4.14 -16.50 -16.70
N HIS A 209 3.47 -15.35 -16.70
CA HIS A 209 2.89 -14.77 -17.89
C HIS A 209 3.40 -13.35 -18.08
N LEU A 210 3.58 -12.99 -19.35
CA LEU A 210 3.93 -11.63 -19.74
C LEU A 210 2.67 -10.77 -19.61
N LEU A 211 2.73 -9.82 -18.69
CA LEU A 211 1.68 -8.85 -18.48
C LEU A 211 2.16 -7.48 -18.98
N PRO A 212 1.40 -6.81 -19.86
CA PRO A 212 1.69 -5.43 -20.20
C PRO A 212 1.68 -4.55 -18.94
N GLN A 213 2.65 -3.63 -18.85
CA GLN A 213 2.84 -2.79 -17.67
C GLN A 213 1.59 -2.00 -17.26
N TRP A 214 0.76 -1.54 -18.20
CA TRP A 214 -0.50 -0.87 -17.87
C TRP A 214 -1.47 -1.75 -17.06
N LYS A 215 -1.56 -3.05 -17.39
CA LYS A 215 -2.41 -3.99 -16.67
C LYS A 215 -1.81 -4.33 -15.31
N TYR A 216 -0.49 -4.42 -15.23
CA TYR A 216 0.24 -4.59 -13.98
C TYR A 216 -0.07 -3.47 -12.97
N VAL A 217 0.13 -2.22 -13.38
CA VAL A 217 -0.15 -1.03 -12.56
C VAL A 217 -1.61 -1.00 -12.10
N LEU A 218 -2.56 -1.39 -12.96
CA LEU A 218 -3.98 -1.43 -12.57
C LEU A 218 -4.25 -2.48 -11.48
N ILE A 219 -3.62 -3.64 -11.54
CA ILE A 219 -3.72 -4.67 -10.49
C ILE A 219 -3.17 -4.12 -9.18
N GLU A 220 -1.99 -3.51 -9.21
CA GLU A 220 -1.39 -2.93 -8.00
C GLU A 220 -2.21 -1.80 -7.40
N LEU A 221 -2.74 -0.90 -8.23
CA LEU A 221 -3.65 0.14 -7.77
C LEU A 221 -4.90 -0.46 -7.14
N GLY A 222 -5.43 -1.56 -7.69
CA GLY A 222 -6.56 -2.29 -7.11
C GLY A 222 -6.24 -2.90 -5.74
N LEU A 223 -5.06 -3.51 -5.60
CA LEU A 223 -4.58 -4.07 -4.33
C LEU A 223 -4.33 -2.96 -3.30
N ALA A 224 -3.66 -1.88 -3.69
CA ALA A 224 -3.43 -0.71 -2.84
C ALA A 224 -4.75 -0.05 -2.41
N TRP A 225 -5.75 -0.03 -3.29
CA TRP A 225 -7.11 0.43 -2.98
C TRP A 225 -7.79 -0.45 -1.94
N PHE A 226 -7.73 -1.77 -2.10
CA PHE A 226 -8.28 -2.71 -1.14
C PHE A 226 -7.62 -2.56 0.25
N VAL A 227 -6.29 -2.51 0.31
CA VAL A 227 -5.54 -2.29 1.56
C VAL A 227 -5.93 -0.96 2.21
N SER A 228 -6.02 0.10 1.41
CA SER A 228 -6.41 1.44 1.86
C SER A 228 -7.82 1.46 2.46
N ILE A 229 -8.76 0.72 1.88
CA ILE A 229 -10.12 0.56 2.43
C ILE A 229 -10.10 -0.14 3.78
N VAL A 230 -9.33 -1.22 3.91
CA VAL A 230 -9.27 -1.99 5.15
C VAL A 230 -8.67 -1.15 6.27
N VAL A 231 -7.53 -0.49 6.03
CA VAL A 231 -6.92 0.43 7.00
C VAL A 231 -7.84 1.61 7.31
N GLY A 232 -8.49 2.20 6.30
CA GLY A 232 -9.46 3.26 6.48
C GLY A 232 -10.64 2.82 7.35
N THR A 233 -11.14 1.60 7.15
CA THR A 233 -12.26 1.02 7.92
C THR A 233 -11.85 0.71 9.37
N LEU A 234 -10.66 0.18 9.59
CA LEU A 234 -10.10 -0.02 10.94
C LEU A 234 -9.93 1.31 11.69
N THR A 235 -9.39 2.32 11.01
CA THR A 235 -9.26 3.67 11.57
C THR A 235 -10.63 4.29 11.85
N PHE A 236 -11.60 4.08 10.97
CA PHE A 236 -12.97 4.54 11.15
C PHE A 236 -13.63 3.90 12.36
N MET A 237 -13.46 2.59 12.57
CA MET A 237 -13.92 1.91 13.77
C MET A 237 -13.32 2.56 15.02
N LEU A 238 -12.00 2.79 15.06
CA LEU A 238 -11.36 3.47 16.18
C LEU A 238 -11.89 4.90 16.36
N SER A 239 -12.18 5.62 15.27
CA SER A 239 -12.79 6.94 15.27
C SER A 239 -14.21 6.97 15.88
N VAL A 240 -14.95 5.87 15.75
CA VAL A 240 -16.27 5.71 16.39
C VAL A 240 -16.13 5.33 17.88
N LEU A 241 -15.15 4.50 18.22
CA LEU A 241 -14.91 4.04 19.59
C LEU A 241 -14.35 5.17 20.47
N MET A 242 -13.41 5.94 19.93
CA MET A 242 -12.64 6.96 20.63
C MET A 242 -13.22 8.36 20.39
N ARG A 243 -13.10 9.24 21.39
CA ARG A 243 -13.57 10.64 21.30
C ARG A 243 -12.48 11.63 20.89
N SER A 244 -11.24 11.17 20.72
CA SER A 244 -10.07 12.00 20.42
C SER A 244 -9.44 11.59 19.09
N THR A 245 -9.32 12.53 18.16
CA THR A 245 -8.63 12.35 16.87
C THR A 245 -7.18 11.92 17.08
N ALA A 246 -6.49 12.55 18.04
CA ALA A 246 -5.11 12.25 18.38
C ALA A 246 -4.92 10.81 18.90
N ALA A 247 -5.85 10.32 19.73
CA ALA A 247 -5.80 8.95 20.23
C ALA A 247 -5.96 7.93 19.08
N VAL A 248 -6.89 8.18 18.16
CA VAL A 248 -7.12 7.33 16.99
C VAL A 248 -5.86 7.26 16.11
N MET A 249 -5.27 8.42 15.81
CA MET A 249 -4.04 8.48 15.02
C MET A 249 -2.87 7.78 15.72
N GLY A 250 -2.68 8.00 17.02
CA GLY A 250 -1.60 7.38 17.79
C GLY A 250 -1.70 5.85 17.82
N ILE A 251 -2.89 5.30 18.05
CA ILE A 251 -3.11 3.85 18.08
C ILE A 251 -2.87 3.22 16.71
N MET A 252 -3.41 3.83 15.63
CA MET A 252 -3.21 3.29 14.29
C MET A 252 -1.76 3.42 13.82
N LEU A 253 -1.07 4.51 14.17
CA LEU A 253 0.35 4.68 13.86
C LEU A 253 1.20 3.62 14.58
N ALA A 254 0.95 3.41 15.87
CA ALA A 254 1.62 2.37 16.64
C ALA A 254 1.36 0.98 16.04
N ALA A 255 0.11 0.68 15.66
CA ALA A 255 -0.25 -0.56 14.99
C ALA A 255 0.54 -0.77 13.69
N LEU A 256 0.56 0.21 12.79
CA LEU A 256 1.27 0.11 11.51
C LEU A 256 2.78 -0.09 11.70
N ILE A 257 3.40 0.68 12.60
CA ILE A 257 4.83 0.56 12.90
C ILE A 257 5.13 -0.81 13.54
N SER A 258 4.32 -1.25 14.50
CA SER A 258 4.45 -2.58 15.10
C SER A 258 4.34 -3.67 14.06
N GLY A 259 3.45 -3.53 13.07
CA GLY A 259 3.34 -4.44 11.95
C GLY A 259 4.60 -4.52 11.09
N ALA A 260 5.15 -3.38 10.71
CA ALA A 260 6.39 -3.31 9.95
C ALA A 260 7.55 -3.95 10.71
N ILE A 261 7.68 -3.68 12.01
CA ILE A 261 8.72 -4.31 12.86
C ILE A 261 8.49 -5.82 12.97
N LEU A 262 7.26 -6.24 13.28
CA LEU A 262 6.91 -7.65 13.40
C LEU A 262 7.19 -8.41 12.11
N SER A 263 6.84 -7.85 10.95
CA SER A 263 7.07 -8.50 9.64
C SER A 263 8.54 -8.86 9.38
N ASN A 264 9.49 -8.13 9.99
CA ASN A 264 10.92 -8.40 9.89
C ASN A 264 11.45 -9.39 10.96
N MET A 265 10.66 -9.69 12.00
CA MET A 265 11.04 -10.54 13.14
C MET A 265 10.26 -11.86 13.21
N VAL A 266 9.18 -11.98 12.45
CA VAL A 266 8.10 -12.96 12.63
C VAL A 266 8.38 -14.35 12.07
N SER A 267 9.57 -14.57 11.52
CA SER A 267 10.10 -15.90 11.13
C SER A 267 9.74 -17.06 12.06
N SER A 268 9.78 -16.80 13.37
CA SER A 268 9.53 -17.77 14.43
C SER A 268 8.09 -17.79 14.96
N TRP A 269 7.23 -16.85 14.53
CA TRP A 269 5.87 -16.69 15.04
C TRP A 269 4.81 -16.87 13.95
N GLU A 270 4.52 -18.12 13.61
CA GLU A 270 3.56 -18.48 12.56
C GLU A 270 2.15 -17.90 12.76
N SER A 271 1.73 -17.63 14.00
CA SER A 271 0.40 -17.07 14.29
C SER A 271 0.26 -15.59 13.94
N ALA A 272 1.37 -14.87 13.75
CA ALA A 272 1.34 -13.46 13.35
C ALA A 272 0.74 -13.27 11.94
N LYS A 273 0.62 -14.34 11.14
CA LYS A 273 -0.04 -14.33 9.82
C LYS A 273 -1.48 -13.85 9.84
N TYR A 274 -2.16 -13.88 10.98
CA TYR A 274 -3.54 -13.41 11.12
C TYR A 274 -3.66 -11.93 11.50
N LEU A 275 -2.55 -11.24 11.79
CA LEU A 275 -2.54 -9.81 12.07
C LEU A 275 -2.72 -9.02 10.77
N PHE A 276 -3.62 -8.03 10.78
CA PHE A 276 -3.88 -7.24 9.57
C PHE A 276 -2.63 -6.53 9.07
N MET A 277 -1.76 -6.06 9.97
CA MET A 277 -0.57 -5.29 9.62
C MET A 277 0.48 -6.11 8.87
N VAL A 278 0.54 -7.43 9.10
CA VAL A 278 1.46 -8.35 8.40
C VAL A 278 0.97 -8.66 6.97
N ASN A 279 -0.31 -8.40 6.69
CA ASN A 279 -0.94 -8.71 5.41
C ASN A 279 -1.09 -7.50 4.47
N LEU A 280 -0.52 -6.34 4.81
CA LEU A 280 -0.71 -5.10 4.04
C LEU A 280 0.02 -5.11 2.69
N ARG A 281 1.14 -5.84 2.58
CA ARG A 281 1.99 -5.87 1.38
C ARG A 281 1.45 -6.83 0.31
N LEU A 282 0.25 -6.55 -0.21
CA LEU A 282 -0.38 -7.42 -1.22
C LEU A 282 0.33 -7.40 -2.58
N THR A 283 1.03 -6.32 -2.92
CA THR A 283 1.78 -6.16 -4.18
C THR A 283 2.95 -7.14 -4.29
N ASP A 284 3.51 -7.58 -3.17
CA ASP A 284 4.61 -8.56 -3.10
C ASP A 284 4.24 -9.89 -3.77
N TYR A 285 3.02 -10.36 -3.55
CA TYR A 285 2.55 -11.62 -4.16
C TYR A 285 2.43 -11.54 -5.68
N VAL A 286 2.20 -10.35 -6.24
CA VAL A 286 2.12 -10.15 -7.70
C VAL A 286 3.52 -10.08 -8.30
N ASN A 287 4.46 -9.45 -7.57
CA ASN A 287 5.88 -9.39 -7.88
C ASN A 287 6.61 -10.73 -7.68
N GLY A 288 5.98 -11.71 -7.03
CA GLY A 288 6.60 -13.00 -6.76
C GLY A 288 7.63 -12.98 -5.64
N THR A 289 7.58 -11.97 -4.76
CA THR A 289 8.46 -11.92 -3.60
C THR A 289 7.98 -12.88 -2.52
N ALA A 290 8.92 -13.43 -1.76
CA ALA A 290 8.61 -14.37 -0.69
C ALA A 290 7.77 -13.69 0.40
N PRO A 291 6.66 -14.32 0.85
CA PRO A 291 5.92 -13.81 1.98
C PRO A 291 6.77 -13.86 3.25
N PRO A 292 6.47 -12.98 4.24
CA PRO A 292 7.18 -12.95 5.51
C PRO A 292 6.97 -14.21 6.36
N ILE A 293 5.92 -15.00 6.11
CA ILE A 293 5.64 -16.26 6.79
C ILE A 293 5.26 -17.31 5.75
N GLU A 294 5.75 -18.52 5.92
CA GLU A 294 5.42 -19.65 5.05
C GLU A 294 3.91 -19.96 5.05
N GLY A 295 3.39 -20.32 3.87
CA GLY A 295 1.97 -20.64 3.67
C GLY A 295 1.05 -19.43 3.49
N MET A 296 1.56 -18.19 3.55
CA MET A 296 0.79 -17.02 3.14
C MET A 296 0.69 -16.95 1.61
N THR A 297 -0.54 -16.74 1.12
CA THR A 297 -0.84 -16.53 -0.30
C THR A 297 -1.62 -15.23 -0.46
N LEU A 298 -1.67 -14.69 -1.68
CA LEU A 298 -2.48 -13.50 -1.99
C LEU A 298 -3.93 -13.66 -1.51
N GLY A 299 -4.54 -14.82 -1.78
CA GLY A 299 -5.91 -15.13 -1.35
C GLY A 299 -6.07 -15.20 0.17
N PHE A 300 -5.09 -15.79 0.87
CA PHE A 300 -5.07 -15.83 2.33
C PHE A 300 -5.01 -14.41 2.92
N SER A 301 -4.06 -13.58 2.48
CA SER A 301 -3.91 -12.21 2.98
C SER A 301 -5.12 -11.34 2.69
N MET A 302 -5.70 -11.43 1.49
CA MET A 302 -6.94 -10.73 1.17
C MET A 302 -8.11 -11.16 2.06
N THR A 303 -8.21 -12.46 2.37
CA THR A 303 -9.26 -12.99 3.24
C THR A 303 -9.09 -12.49 4.67
N VAL A 304 -7.88 -12.51 5.23
CA VAL A 304 -7.59 -11.99 6.57
C VAL A 304 -7.94 -10.51 6.67
N LEU A 305 -7.50 -9.71 5.68
CA LEU A 305 -7.83 -8.28 5.62
C LEU A 305 -9.33 -8.02 5.48
N ALA A 306 -10.03 -8.81 4.67
CA ALA A 306 -11.49 -8.71 4.53
C ALA A 306 -12.22 -9.03 5.84
N VAL A 307 -11.79 -10.07 6.58
CA VAL A 307 -12.35 -10.42 7.89
C VAL A 307 -12.14 -9.28 8.89
N TRP A 308 -10.94 -8.72 8.97
CA TRP A 308 -10.66 -7.56 9.83
C TRP A 308 -11.48 -6.33 9.44
N GLY A 309 -11.59 -6.03 8.15
CA GLY A 309 -12.40 -4.92 7.64
C GLY A 309 -13.90 -5.08 7.94
N LEU A 310 -14.45 -6.28 7.72
CA LEU A 310 -15.85 -6.60 8.01
C LEU A 310 -16.14 -6.55 9.51
N ALA A 311 -15.28 -7.15 10.33
CA ALA A 311 -15.40 -7.08 11.79
C ALA A 311 -15.39 -5.64 12.28
N ALA A 312 -14.46 -4.82 11.77
CA ALA A 312 -14.37 -3.40 12.12
C ALA A 312 -15.62 -2.61 11.72
N LEU A 313 -16.15 -2.88 10.53
CA LEU A 313 -17.38 -2.26 10.05
C LEU A 313 -18.57 -2.65 10.95
N VAL A 314 -18.76 -3.94 11.22
CA VAL A 314 -19.84 -4.44 12.10
C VAL A 314 -19.76 -3.81 13.50
N ILE A 315 -18.57 -3.81 14.11
CA ILE A 315 -18.34 -3.18 15.42
C ILE A 315 -18.69 -1.69 15.38
N SER A 316 -18.26 -0.96 14.33
CA SER A 316 -18.54 0.46 14.19
C SER A 316 -20.05 0.76 14.14
N PHE A 317 -20.82 -0.03 13.39
CA PHE A 317 -22.28 0.14 13.27
C PHE A 317 -23.02 -0.22 14.55
N ILE A 318 -22.63 -1.31 15.22
CA ILE A 318 -23.22 -1.73 16.50
C ILE A 318 -22.99 -0.66 17.55
N VAL A 319 -21.74 -0.21 17.73
CA VAL A 319 -21.42 0.80 18.73
C VAL A 319 -22.12 2.11 18.42
N PHE A 320 -22.05 2.62 17.19
CA PHE A 320 -22.67 3.91 16.87
C PHE A 320 -24.20 3.89 17.04
N THR A 321 -24.86 2.75 16.80
CA THR A 321 -26.31 2.63 16.95
C THR A 321 -26.73 2.51 18.42
N LYS A 322 -25.98 1.73 19.22
CA LYS A 322 -26.31 1.46 20.63
C LYS A 322 -25.79 2.51 21.62
N ARG A 323 -24.79 3.31 21.24
CA ARG A 323 -24.19 4.29 22.15
C ARG A 323 -25.14 5.49 22.30
N ASP A 324 -25.63 5.69 23.51
CA ASP A 324 -26.36 6.90 23.84
C ASP A 324 -25.40 8.08 23.92
N VAL A 325 -25.69 9.10 23.11
CA VAL A 325 -24.96 10.36 23.08
C VAL A 325 -25.82 11.39 23.80
N TYR A 326 -25.74 11.39 25.15
CA TYR A 326 -26.30 12.46 25.98
C TYR A 326 -25.31 13.62 26.13
#